data_AF-A0A7K0CSE6-F1
#
_entry.id   AF-A0A7K0CSE6-F1
#
_cell.length_a   1.000
_cell.length_b   1.000
_cell.length_c   1.000
_cell.angle_alpha   90.00
_cell.angle_beta   90.00
_cell.angle_gamma   90.00
#
_symmetry.space_group_name_H-M   'P 1'
#
loop_
_entity.id
_entity.type
_entity.pdbx_description
1 polymer ?
#
loop_
_entity_poly.entity_id
_entity_poly.type
_entity_poly.pdbx_seq_one_letter_code
_entity_poly.pdbx_strand_id
1 'polypeptide(L)'
;MILGAAVVGAFWLFTGDSQDAPAKPSGRPLAVPETLIGLSHAEKALASKPNQAQYLDRVRTEDRRSGELLSQAYGGAPAFWQSYSAKDFGIQLQLSAVRASSPRLMLRYLDLQAIRQARPQEEVVVHGDVDCMVINSNVLDEDIKPEDVRVMYCQRSSPYLTVRITVHTDMSDTYIHRPEATAALVNQIWADLN
;
A
#
# COMPACT_ATOMS: atom_id res chain seq x y z
N MET A 1 53.43 38.62 9.43
CA MET A 1 53.16 39.44 10.64
C MET A 1 51.65 39.44 10.86
N ILE A 2 51.25 38.67 11.87
CA ILE A 2 49.96 38.53 12.61
C ILE A 2 48.68 39.15 11.99
N LEU A 3 47.80 38.28 11.49
CA LEU A 3 46.34 38.41 11.44
C LEU A 3 45.83 37.16 12.17
N GLY A 4 45.25 37.22 13.37
CA GLY A 4 44.02 37.93 13.71
C GLY A 4 42.97 36.85 14.00
N ALA A 5 43.02 36.29 15.21
CA ALA A 5 42.14 35.21 15.64
C ALA A 5 40.71 35.72 15.86
N ALA A 6 39.76 35.24 15.04
CA ALA A 6 38.33 35.42 15.28
C ALA A 6 37.76 34.13 15.88
N VAL A 7 37.46 34.20 17.17
CA VAL A 7 36.72 33.20 17.94
C VAL A 7 35.29 33.19 17.39
N VAL A 8 34.88 32.11 16.71
CA VAL A 8 33.47 31.87 16.40
C VAL A 8 32.96 30.84 17.40
N GLY A 9 31.98 31.29 18.20
CA GLY A 9 31.52 30.63 19.40
C GLY A 9 31.07 29.19 19.22
N ALA A 10 31.38 28.40 20.24
CA ALA A 10 30.84 27.07 20.44
C ALA A 10 29.31 27.15 20.57
N PHE A 11 28.61 26.87 19.47
CA PHE A 11 27.20 26.52 19.52
C PHE A 11 27.15 25.13 20.15
N TRP A 12 26.57 25.04 21.34
CA TRP A 12 26.37 23.78 22.06
C TRP A 12 25.56 22.83 21.18
N LEU A 13 26.24 21.85 20.59
CA LEU A 13 25.61 20.68 20.01
C LEU A 13 25.04 19.87 21.19
N PHE A 14 23.74 19.96 21.39
CA PHE A 14 23.01 18.84 21.99
C PHE A 14 23.18 17.66 21.03
N THR A 15 24.22 16.86 21.25
CA THR A 15 24.33 15.51 20.71
C THR A 15 23.30 14.65 21.45
N GLY A 16 22.03 14.88 21.16
CA GLY A 16 21.03 13.84 21.26
C GLY A 16 21.37 12.83 20.19
N ASP A 17 21.90 11.69 20.64
CA ASP A 17 22.08 10.47 19.86
C ASP A 17 20.69 9.95 19.47
N SER A 18 20.04 10.65 18.55
CA SER A 18 18.82 10.18 17.90
C SER A 18 19.25 9.44 16.64
N GLN A 19 19.63 8.17 16.85
CA GLN A 19 19.38 7.13 15.88
C GLN A 19 17.94 7.30 15.34
N ASP A 20 17.76 7.12 14.03
CA ASP A 20 16.51 7.25 13.25
C ASP A 20 16.39 8.54 12.41
N ALA A 21 17.44 8.86 11.65
CA ALA A 21 17.19 9.42 10.32
C ALA A 21 16.38 8.37 9.52
N PRO A 22 15.25 8.74 8.86
CA PRO A 22 14.50 7.81 8.04
C PRO A 22 15.45 7.16 7.02
N ALA A 23 15.39 5.83 6.90
CA ALA A 23 16.29 5.06 6.06
C ALA A 23 16.33 5.67 4.64
N LYS A 24 17.54 5.95 4.15
CA LYS A 24 17.74 6.51 2.81
C LYS A 24 17.07 5.58 1.79
N PRO A 25 16.22 6.11 0.88
CA PRO A 25 15.56 5.29 -0.13
C PRO A 25 16.56 4.43 -0.91
N SER A 26 16.25 3.15 -1.07
CA SER A 26 17.08 2.28 -1.91
C SER A 26 16.90 2.69 -3.36
N GLY A 27 18.00 3.01 -4.06
CA GLY A 27 17.98 3.36 -5.49
C GLY A 27 17.72 2.17 -6.42
N ARG A 28 17.54 0.95 -5.88
CA ARG A 28 17.29 -0.25 -6.66
C ARG A 28 15.93 -0.16 -7.37
N PRO A 29 15.86 -0.34 -8.70
CA PRO A 29 14.59 -0.26 -9.41
C PRO A 29 13.59 -1.29 -8.90
N LEU A 30 12.31 -0.99 -9.11
CA LEU A 30 11.21 -1.94 -8.94
C LEU A 30 10.76 -2.39 -10.31
N ALA A 31 10.73 -3.71 -10.53
CA ALA A 31 10.13 -4.29 -11.72
C ALA A 31 8.62 -4.40 -11.47
N VAL A 32 7.82 -3.76 -12.32
CA VAL A 32 6.36 -3.90 -12.24
C VAL A 32 5.99 -5.28 -12.79
N PRO A 33 5.30 -6.15 -12.04
CA PRO A 33 4.90 -7.45 -12.55
C PRO A 33 4.02 -7.32 -13.79
N GLU A 34 4.26 -8.09 -14.84
CA GLU A 34 3.45 -8.02 -16.07
C GLU A 34 2.04 -8.59 -15.88
N THR A 35 1.92 -9.58 -15.01
CA THR A 35 0.66 -10.21 -14.61
C THR A 35 0.60 -10.38 -13.10
N LEU A 36 -0.62 -10.47 -12.58
CA LEU A 36 -0.86 -10.82 -11.19
C LEU A 36 -2.10 -11.69 -11.11
N ILE A 37 -2.01 -12.89 -10.52
CA ILE A 37 -3.13 -13.84 -10.37
C ILE A 37 -3.92 -14.07 -11.67
N GLY A 38 -3.24 -14.09 -12.83
CA GLY A 38 -3.87 -14.23 -14.15
C GLY A 38 -4.47 -12.95 -14.74
N LEU A 39 -4.38 -11.83 -14.02
CA LEU A 39 -4.78 -10.50 -14.47
C LEU A 39 -3.60 -9.81 -15.14
N SER A 40 -3.86 -9.08 -16.22
CA SER A 40 -2.86 -8.26 -16.91
C SER A 40 -2.95 -6.82 -16.44
N HIS A 41 -1.95 -5.99 -16.75
CA HIS A 41 -2.11 -4.53 -16.63
C HIS A 41 -3.45 -4.09 -17.25
N ALA A 42 -4.18 -3.26 -16.52
CA ALA A 42 -5.51 -2.79 -16.93
C ALA A 42 -5.45 -2.12 -18.31
N GLU A 43 -4.36 -1.41 -18.63
CA GLU A 43 -4.15 -0.84 -19.96
C GLU A 43 -4.12 -1.90 -21.09
N LYS A 44 -3.47 -3.05 -20.88
CA LYS A 44 -3.41 -4.13 -21.87
C LYS A 44 -4.77 -4.77 -22.06
N ALA A 45 -5.53 -4.93 -20.97
CA ALA A 45 -6.90 -5.41 -21.05
C ALA A 45 -7.81 -4.42 -21.83
N LEU A 46 -7.66 -3.10 -21.65
CA LEU A 46 -8.45 -2.08 -22.37
C LEU A 46 -8.10 -1.95 -23.83
N ALA A 47 -6.81 -2.03 -24.16
CA ALA A 47 -6.34 -1.91 -25.54
C ALA A 47 -6.98 -2.96 -26.46
N SER A 48 -7.46 -4.07 -25.90
CA SER A 48 -8.19 -5.12 -26.64
C SER A 48 -9.66 -4.79 -26.94
N LYS A 49 -10.23 -3.71 -26.35
CA LYS A 49 -11.64 -3.35 -26.47
C LYS A 49 -11.87 -2.15 -27.41
N PRO A 50 -12.85 -2.23 -28.34
CA PRO A 50 -13.19 -1.10 -29.21
C PRO A 50 -13.77 0.07 -28.39
N ASN A 51 -13.54 1.30 -28.84
CA ASN A 51 -14.08 2.54 -28.27
C ASN A 51 -13.70 2.85 -26.81
N GLN A 52 -12.61 2.26 -26.29
CA GLN A 52 -12.14 2.49 -24.91
C GLN A 52 -10.92 3.41 -24.81
N ALA A 53 -10.56 4.13 -25.88
CA ALA A 53 -9.34 4.94 -25.94
C ALA A 53 -9.25 5.99 -24.81
N GLN A 54 -10.37 6.63 -24.46
CA GLN A 54 -10.42 7.61 -23.38
C GLN A 54 -10.21 6.96 -22.00
N TYR A 55 -10.78 5.76 -21.78
CA TYR A 55 -10.60 5.03 -20.53
C TYR A 55 -9.16 4.50 -20.40
N LEU A 56 -8.55 4.05 -21.51
CA LEU A 56 -7.15 3.65 -21.58
C LEU A 56 -6.20 4.79 -21.23
N ASP A 57 -6.41 5.97 -21.80
CA ASP A 57 -5.59 7.15 -21.50
C ASP A 57 -5.72 7.57 -20.02
N ARG A 58 -6.94 7.47 -19.49
CA ARG A 58 -7.21 7.73 -18.07
C ARG A 58 -6.46 6.76 -17.17
N VAL A 59 -6.57 5.44 -17.38
CA VAL A 59 -5.87 4.43 -16.55
C VAL A 59 -4.35 4.63 -16.58
N ARG A 60 -3.78 4.86 -17.77
CA ARG A 60 -2.34 5.15 -17.91
C ARG A 60 -1.94 6.40 -17.15
N THR A 61 -2.74 7.46 -17.25
CA THR A 61 -2.47 8.72 -16.56
C THR A 61 -2.60 8.55 -15.06
N GLU A 62 -3.64 7.88 -14.57
CA GLU A 62 -3.88 7.61 -13.16
C GLU A 62 -2.74 6.77 -12.56
N ASP A 63 -2.36 5.66 -13.21
CA ASP A 63 -1.28 4.79 -12.74
C ASP A 63 0.06 5.53 -12.68
N ARG A 64 0.43 6.23 -13.78
CA ARG A 64 1.67 7.01 -13.83
C ARG A 64 1.70 8.11 -12.77
N ARG A 65 0.65 8.94 -12.70
CA ARG A 65 0.57 10.05 -11.74
C ARG A 65 0.55 9.54 -10.30
N SER A 66 -0.14 8.45 -10.02
CA SER A 66 -0.16 7.85 -8.68
C SER A 66 1.21 7.31 -8.29
N GLY A 67 1.95 6.70 -9.22
CA GLY A 67 3.35 6.29 -8.99
C GLY A 67 4.28 7.46 -8.70
N GLU A 68 4.15 8.57 -9.44
CA GLU A 68 4.88 9.83 -9.19
C GLU A 68 4.58 10.40 -7.80
N LEU A 69 3.28 10.48 -7.44
CA LEU A 69 2.85 10.97 -6.13
C LEU A 69 3.30 10.05 -4.98
N LEU A 70 3.27 8.74 -5.19
CA LEU A 70 3.79 7.77 -4.22
C LEU A 70 5.29 7.95 -4.03
N SER A 71 6.06 8.07 -5.11
CA SER A 71 7.50 8.34 -5.03
C SER A 71 7.76 9.63 -4.24
N GLN A 72 7.03 10.71 -4.54
CA GLN A 72 7.15 11.99 -3.85
C GLN A 72 6.83 11.87 -2.35
N ALA A 73 5.78 11.15 -1.97
CA ALA A 73 5.39 10.94 -0.58
C ALA A 73 6.47 10.22 0.24
N TYR A 74 7.33 9.44 -0.43
CA TYR A 74 8.48 8.74 0.17
C TYR A 74 9.82 9.38 -0.21
N GLY A 75 9.85 10.70 -0.45
CA GLY A 75 11.09 11.46 -0.65
C GLY A 75 11.82 11.15 -1.96
N GLY A 76 11.10 10.76 -3.01
CA GLY A 76 11.65 10.41 -4.31
C GLY A 76 12.14 8.96 -4.42
N ALA A 77 11.78 8.10 -3.46
CA ALA A 77 12.09 6.68 -3.53
C ALA A 77 11.53 6.04 -4.81
N PRO A 78 12.24 5.09 -5.44
CA PRO A 78 11.68 4.29 -6.53
C PRO A 78 10.35 3.67 -6.10
N ALA A 79 9.30 3.98 -6.85
CA ALA A 79 7.95 3.56 -6.57
C ALA A 79 7.20 3.28 -7.87
N PHE A 80 6.19 2.43 -7.79
CA PHE A 80 5.21 2.27 -8.85
C PHE A 80 3.81 2.10 -8.28
N TRP A 81 2.85 2.36 -9.15
CA TRP A 81 1.44 2.14 -8.93
C TRP A 81 0.86 1.58 -10.22
N GLN A 82 0.22 0.41 -10.14
CA GLN A 82 -0.23 -0.32 -11.31
C GLN A 82 -1.59 -0.94 -11.06
N SER A 83 -2.53 -0.64 -11.94
CA SER A 83 -3.84 -1.28 -11.98
C SER A 83 -3.75 -2.56 -12.84
N TYR A 84 -4.34 -3.66 -12.37
CA TYR A 84 -4.49 -4.91 -13.12
C TYR A 84 -5.96 -5.24 -13.27
N SER A 85 -6.31 -5.85 -14.39
CA SER A 85 -7.68 -6.25 -14.66
C SER A 85 -7.78 -7.51 -15.50
N ALA A 86 -8.91 -8.20 -15.37
CA ALA A 86 -9.32 -9.26 -16.28
C ALA A 86 -9.64 -8.67 -17.66
N LYS A 87 -9.59 -9.49 -18.71
CA LYS A 87 -9.85 -9.04 -20.10
C LYS A 87 -11.24 -8.41 -20.28
N ASP A 88 -12.23 -8.87 -19.51
CA ASP A 88 -13.59 -8.37 -19.53
C ASP A 88 -13.79 -7.11 -18.67
N PHE A 89 -12.76 -6.63 -17.97
CA PHE A 89 -12.82 -5.53 -17.02
C PHE A 89 -13.66 -5.77 -15.76
N GLY A 90 -14.08 -7.02 -15.54
CA GLY A 90 -14.96 -7.37 -14.43
C GLY A 90 -14.26 -7.54 -13.09
N ILE A 91 -12.93 -7.67 -13.08
CA ILE A 91 -12.10 -7.79 -11.87
C ILE A 91 -10.99 -6.75 -11.95
N GLN A 92 -10.82 -5.94 -10.90
CA GLN A 92 -9.74 -4.97 -10.80
C GLN A 92 -8.99 -5.09 -9.48
N LEU A 93 -7.68 -4.89 -9.54
CA LEU A 93 -6.83 -4.72 -8.38
C LEU A 93 -5.85 -3.60 -8.63
N GLN A 94 -5.30 -3.09 -7.55
CA GLN A 94 -4.26 -2.08 -7.62
C GLN A 94 -3.10 -2.48 -6.75
N LEU A 95 -1.94 -2.60 -7.38
CA LEU A 95 -0.68 -2.92 -6.73
C LEU A 95 0.15 -1.65 -6.66
N SER A 96 0.71 -1.38 -5.49
CA SER A 96 1.72 -0.36 -5.31
C SER A 96 2.91 -0.90 -4.54
N ALA A 97 4.09 -0.40 -4.89
CA ALA A 97 5.30 -0.67 -4.14
C ALA A 97 6.23 0.53 -4.13
N VAL A 98 7.01 0.66 -3.06
CA VAL A 98 8.00 1.73 -2.89
C VAL A 98 9.22 1.22 -2.12
N ARG A 99 10.42 1.63 -2.54
CA ARG A 99 11.70 1.27 -1.90
C ARG A 99 11.96 2.09 -0.63
N ALA A 100 11.02 2.00 0.31
CA ALA A 100 11.08 2.67 1.60
C ALA A 100 10.19 1.93 2.61
N SER A 101 10.45 2.18 3.89
CA SER A 101 9.58 1.73 4.98
C SER A 101 8.32 2.56 5.09
N SER A 102 7.23 1.91 5.47
CA SER A 102 5.98 2.52 5.91
C SER A 102 5.68 2.03 7.32
N PRO A 103 5.08 2.86 8.18
CA PRO A 103 4.53 2.36 9.44
C PRO A 103 3.57 1.20 9.22
N ARG A 104 3.45 0.33 10.22
CA ARG A 104 2.36 -0.65 10.28
C ARG A 104 1.02 0.06 10.25
N LEU A 105 -0.01 -0.64 9.77
CA LEU A 105 -1.34 -0.05 9.74
C LEU A 105 -1.83 0.17 11.17
N MET A 106 -2.40 1.34 11.41
CA MET A 106 -3.01 1.68 12.68
C MET A 106 -4.40 2.25 12.45
N LEU A 107 -5.27 2.02 13.43
CA LEU A 107 -6.54 2.71 13.55
C LEU A 107 -6.54 3.49 14.84
N ARG A 108 -7.35 4.55 14.87
CA ARG A 108 -7.65 5.23 16.13
C ARG A 108 -8.35 4.25 17.06
N TYR A 109 -8.09 4.39 18.36
CA TYR A 109 -8.85 3.65 19.37
C TYR A 109 -10.35 4.00 19.29
N LEU A 110 -11.21 3.00 19.51
CA LEU A 110 -12.65 3.14 19.52
C LEU A 110 -13.21 2.44 20.77
N ASP A 111 -13.98 3.18 21.57
CA ASP A 111 -14.71 2.61 22.70
C ASP A 111 -16.01 1.99 22.20
N LEU A 112 -15.95 0.67 21.95
CA LEU A 112 -17.07 -0.12 21.43
C LEU A 112 -18.27 -0.14 22.37
N GLN A 113 -18.03 -0.08 23.68
CA GLN A 113 -19.11 -0.07 24.69
C GLN A 113 -19.87 1.26 24.64
N ALA A 114 -19.15 2.38 24.54
CA ALA A 114 -19.77 3.70 24.44
C ALA A 114 -20.66 3.84 23.20
N ILE A 115 -20.27 3.25 22.07
CA ILE A 115 -21.02 3.30 20.81
C ILE A 115 -21.96 2.10 20.60
N ARG A 116 -22.04 1.18 21.57
CA ARG A 116 -22.90 -0.01 21.55
C ARG A 116 -22.69 -0.89 20.32
N GLN A 117 -21.44 -1.12 19.95
CA GLN A 117 -21.05 -2.05 18.90
C GLN A 117 -20.32 -3.24 19.51
N ALA A 118 -20.52 -4.42 18.94
CA ALA A 118 -19.75 -5.62 19.28
C ALA A 118 -18.36 -5.58 18.64
N ARG A 119 -18.26 -5.01 17.43
CA ARG A 119 -17.01 -4.91 16.65
C ARG A 119 -16.87 -3.54 15.99
N PRO A 120 -15.65 -3.07 15.72
CA PRO A 120 -15.46 -1.83 15.01
C PRO A 120 -15.84 -2.01 13.53
N GLN A 121 -16.34 -0.95 12.90
CA GLN A 121 -16.60 -0.93 11.46
C GLN A 121 -15.31 -1.06 10.64
N GLU A 122 -14.21 -0.46 11.10
CA GLU A 122 -12.89 -0.60 10.47
C GLU A 122 -11.98 -1.37 11.41
N GLU A 123 -11.20 -2.31 10.87
CA GLU A 123 -10.29 -3.14 11.66
C GLU A 123 -8.99 -3.39 10.90
N VAL A 124 -7.88 -3.47 11.65
CA VAL A 124 -6.60 -3.98 11.13
C VAL A 124 -6.46 -5.42 11.58
N VAL A 125 -6.50 -6.35 10.64
CA VAL A 125 -6.27 -7.78 10.86
C VAL A 125 -4.82 -8.10 10.45
N VAL A 126 -4.11 -8.82 11.30
CA VAL A 126 -2.67 -9.12 11.11
C VAL A 126 -2.49 -10.58 10.69
N HIS A 127 -1.79 -10.80 9.58
CA HIS A 127 -1.39 -12.10 9.07
C HIS A 127 0.13 -12.16 8.91
N GLY A 128 0.83 -12.51 10.00
CA GLY A 128 2.29 -12.47 10.06
C GLY A 128 2.84 -11.05 9.90
N ASP A 129 3.61 -10.81 8.84
CA ASP A 129 4.19 -9.49 8.52
C ASP A 129 3.26 -8.59 7.69
N VAL A 130 2.05 -9.08 7.37
CA VAL A 130 1.07 -8.34 6.56
C VAL A 130 -0.04 -7.81 7.45
N ASP A 131 -0.33 -6.52 7.31
CA ASP A 131 -1.48 -5.87 7.91
C ASP A 131 -2.57 -5.66 6.86
N CYS A 132 -3.80 -6.06 7.14
CA CYS A 132 -4.95 -5.86 6.27
C CYS A 132 -5.96 -4.93 6.93
N MET A 133 -6.28 -3.82 6.25
CA MET A 133 -7.41 -2.97 6.60
C MET A 133 -8.69 -3.61 6.06
N VAL A 134 -9.65 -3.88 6.94
CA VAL A 134 -10.94 -4.45 6.59
C VAL A 134 -12.09 -3.56 7.07
N ILE A 135 -13.23 -3.65 6.40
CA ILE A 135 -14.50 -3.07 6.81
C ILE A 135 -15.45 -4.20 7.20
N ASN A 136 -16.03 -4.12 8.38
CA ASN A 136 -17.06 -5.02 8.85
C ASN A 136 -18.45 -4.41 8.56
N SER A 137 -19.31 -5.11 7.82
CA SER A 137 -20.70 -4.69 7.58
C SER A 137 -21.64 -5.03 8.73
N ASN A 138 -21.32 -6.05 9.53
CA ASN A 138 -22.05 -6.42 10.73
C ASN A 138 -21.24 -6.06 11.98
N VAL A 139 -21.59 -4.93 12.62
CA VAL A 139 -20.88 -4.40 13.80
C VAL A 139 -21.60 -4.69 15.12
N LEU A 140 -22.81 -5.27 15.05
CA LEU A 140 -23.65 -5.55 16.22
C LEU A 140 -23.54 -7.00 16.71
N ASP A 141 -23.07 -7.89 15.85
CA ASP A 141 -22.82 -9.30 16.18
C ASP A 141 -21.33 -9.54 16.47
N GLU A 142 -21.06 -10.45 17.40
CA GLU A 142 -19.70 -10.93 17.65
C GLU A 142 -19.31 -12.02 16.64
N ASP A 143 -20.29 -12.78 16.13
CA ASP A 143 -20.08 -13.87 15.17
C ASP A 143 -20.09 -13.35 13.73
N ILE A 144 -18.97 -12.72 13.34
CA ILE A 144 -18.78 -12.22 11.98
C ILE A 144 -18.53 -13.37 11.01
N LYS A 145 -19.31 -13.39 9.93
CA LYS A 145 -19.10 -14.31 8.82
C LYS A 145 -18.12 -13.71 7.81
N PRO A 146 -17.44 -14.53 6.97
CA PRO A 146 -16.52 -14.01 5.96
C PRO A 146 -17.15 -12.94 5.05
N GLU A 147 -18.40 -13.13 4.63
CA GLU A 147 -19.13 -12.17 3.80
C GLU A 147 -19.37 -10.81 4.46
N ASP A 148 -19.34 -10.75 5.79
CA ASP A 148 -19.48 -9.51 6.56
C ASP A 148 -18.17 -8.71 6.61
N VAL A 149 -17.05 -9.29 6.17
CA VAL A 149 -15.73 -8.67 6.14
C VAL A 149 -15.42 -8.26 4.72
N ARG A 150 -14.99 -7.02 4.50
CA ARG A 150 -14.49 -6.55 3.21
C ARG A 150 -13.07 -6.03 3.35
N VAL A 151 -12.12 -6.66 2.67
CA VAL A 151 -10.74 -6.19 2.57
C VAL A 151 -10.70 -4.90 1.75
N MET A 152 -10.11 -3.86 2.32
CA MET A 152 -9.84 -2.60 1.62
C MET A 152 -8.46 -2.63 0.97
N TYR A 153 -7.45 -2.97 1.77
CA TYR A 153 -6.09 -3.17 1.29
C TYR A 153 -5.28 -3.98 2.31
N CYS A 154 -4.25 -4.67 1.83
CA CYS A 154 -3.25 -5.30 2.67
C CYS A 154 -1.86 -4.72 2.35
N GLN A 155 -1.04 -4.53 3.37
CA GLN A 155 0.30 -3.96 3.27
C GLN A 155 1.31 -4.83 4.02
N ARG A 156 2.46 -5.05 3.38
CA ARG A 156 3.69 -5.50 4.04
C ARG A 156 4.74 -4.41 3.95
N SER A 157 5.48 -4.18 5.03
CA SER A 157 6.56 -3.21 5.04
C SER A 157 7.79 -3.73 5.79
N SER A 158 8.96 -3.25 5.37
CA SER A 158 10.26 -3.45 5.97
C SER A 158 11.07 -2.15 5.82
N PRO A 159 12.29 -2.04 6.38
CA PRO A 159 13.13 -0.87 6.19
C PRO A 159 13.39 -0.45 4.72
N TYR A 160 13.26 -1.37 3.75
CA TYR A 160 13.71 -1.15 2.37
C TYR A 160 12.62 -1.30 1.30
N LEU A 161 11.43 -1.76 1.68
CA LEU A 161 10.35 -2.03 0.74
C LEU A 161 9.01 -1.91 1.47
N THR A 162 8.03 -1.36 0.79
CA THR A 162 6.62 -1.47 1.15
C THR A 162 5.86 -1.95 -0.08
N VAL A 163 5.00 -2.94 0.10
CA VAL A 163 4.10 -3.47 -0.93
C VAL A 163 2.68 -3.40 -0.40
N ARG A 164 1.75 -2.90 -1.22
CA ARG A 164 0.34 -2.82 -0.89
C ARG A 164 -0.52 -3.26 -2.07
N ILE A 165 -1.52 -4.09 -1.77
CA ILE A 165 -2.61 -4.41 -2.69
C ILE A 165 -3.87 -3.74 -2.18
N THR A 166 -4.51 -2.93 -3.01
CA THR A 166 -5.86 -2.41 -2.80
C THR A 166 -6.85 -3.29 -3.53
N VAL A 167 -7.89 -3.70 -2.82
CA VAL A 167 -8.94 -4.59 -3.32
C VAL A 167 -10.17 -3.76 -3.70
N HIS A 168 -10.57 -3.86 -4.96
CA HIS A 168 -11.78 -3.21 -5.47
C HIS A 168 -13.01 -4.11 -5.28
N THR A 169 -14.20 -3.51 -5.33
CA THR A 169 -15.48 -4.22 -5.11
C THR A 169 -15.80 -5.28 -6.15
N ASP A 170 -15.13 -5.24 -7.29
CA ASP A 170 -15.29 -6.14 -8.43
C ASP A 170 -14.31 -7.33 -8.38
N MET A 171 -13.49 -7.43 -7.33
CA MET A 171 -12.62 -8.60 -7.11
C MET A 171 -13.43 -9.83 -6.66
N SER A 172 -12.91 -11.03 -6.95
CA SER A 172 -13.57 -12.27 -6.53
C SER A 172 -13.70 -12.38 -5.01
N ASP A 173 -14.76 -13.09 -4.59
CA ASP A 173 -15.04 -13.46 -3.18
C ASP A 173 -13.84 -14.07 -2.46
N THR A 174 -12.95 -14.71 -3.21
CA THR A 174 -11.69 -15.30 -2.74
C THR A 174 -10.76 -14.30 -2.07
N TYR A 175 -10.82 -13.01 -2.42
CA TYR A 175 -9.91 -11.99 -1.88
C TYR A 175 -10.66 -10.88 -1.14
N ILE A 176 -11.81 -10.44 -1.68
CA ILE A 176 -12.57 -9.33 -1.10
C ILE A 176 -13.10 -9.65 0.31
N HIS A 177 -13.42 -10.91 0.60
CA HIS A 177 -13.96 -11.35 1.89
C HIS A 177 -12.96 -12.16 2.75
N ARG A 178 -11.69 -12.20 2.33
CA ARG A 178 -10.68 -13.13 2.85
C ARG A 178 -9.35 -12.41 3.04
N PRO A 179 -9.13 -11.70 4.16
CA PRO A 179 -7.89 -10.99 4.42
C PRO A 179 -6.67 -11.91 4.38
N GLU A 180 -6.81 -13.19 4.76
CA GLU A 180 -5.75 -14.19 4.70
C GLU A 180 -5.28 -14.50 3.26
N ALA A 181 -6.21 -14.55 2.30
CA ALA A 181 -5.88 -14.80 0.90
C ALA A 181 -5.20 -13.58 0.27
N THR A 182 -5.69 -12.38 0.58
CA THR A 182 -5.06 -11.13 0.12
C THR A 182 -3.67 -10.95 0.75
N ALA A 183 -3.50 -11.32 2.02
CA ALA A 183 -2.19 -11.28 2.69
C ALA A 183 -1.19 -12.27 2.08
N ALA A 184 -1.63 -13.48 1.72
CA ALA A 184 -0.80 -14.44 0.99
C ALA A 184 -0.33 -13.88 -0.35
N LEU A 185 -1.22 -13.19 -1.08
CA LEU A 185 -0.87 -12.52 -2.34
C LEU A 185 0.16 -11.40 -2.14
N VAL A 186 0.00 -10.56 -1.11
CA VAL A 186 1.02 -9.54 -0.77
C VAL A 186 2.38 -10.19 -0.48
N ASN A 187 2.41 -11.31 0.24
CA ASN A 187 3.65 -12.03 0.53
C ASN A 187 4.33 -12.60 -0.72
N GLN A 188 3.54 -13.11 -1.67
CA GLN A 188 4.06 -13.58 -2.95
C GLN A 188 4.73 -12.44 -3.72
N ILE A 189 4.03 -11.31 -3.90
CA ILE A 189 4.57 -10.14 -4.62
C ILE A 189 5.78 -9.57 -3.90
N TRP A 190 5.74 -9.52 -2.57
CA TRP A 190 6.87 -9.09 -1.76
C TRP A 190 8.13 -9.91 -2.06
N ALA A 191 8.00 -11.23 -2.15
CA ALA A 191 9.11 -12.12 -2.44
C ALA A 191 9.70 -11.86 -3.85
N ASP A 192 8.85 -11.53 -4.82
CA ASP A 192 9.28 -11.23 -6.20
C ASP A 192 9.98 -9.87 -6.34
N LEU A 193 9.62 -8.90 -5.49
CA LEU A 193 10.14 -7.53 -5.54
C LEU A 193 11.36 -7.29 -4.63
N ASN A 194 11.60 -8.15 -3.65
CA ASN A 194 12.68 -8.02 -2.67
C ASN A 194 13.99 -8.66 -3.16
#